data_AF-V4QEM8-F1
#
_entry.id   AF-V4QEM8-F1
#
_cell.length_a   1.000
_cell.length_b   1.000
_cell.length_c   1.000
_cell.angle_alpha   90.00
_cell.angle_beta   90.00
_cell.angle_gamma   90.00
#
_symmetry.space_group_name_H-M   'P 1'
#
loop_
_entity.id
_entity.type
_entity.pdbx_description
1 polymer ?
#
loop_
_entity_poly.entity_id
_entity_poly.type
_entity_poly.pdbx_seq_one_letter_code
_entity_poly.pdbx_strand_id
1 'polypeptide(L)'
;MLKAEGYSVRESPSWPEAGSTPAFDAAVIDHGGINRFSSDDRVLRGLGARAVILSSRAEQPSHLAFASIVRKPLIEHELVDRLEAVLGENKVEPKPE
;
A
#
# COMPACT_ATOMS: atom_id res chain seq x y z
N MET A 1 0.26 15.87 3.77
CA MET A 1 1.53 15.11 3.81
C MET A 1 1.89 14.62 2.41
N LEU A 2 1.34 13.52 1.88
CA LEU A 2 1.76 12.97 0.57
C LEU A 2 1.69 13.96 -0.63
N LYS A 3 0.64 14.78 -0.73
CA LYS A 3 0.58 15.81 -1.78
C LYS A 3 1.68 16.88 -1.65
N ALA A 4 2.14 17.16 -0.42
CA ALA A 4 3.23 18.11 -0.18
C ALA A 4 4.59 17.53 -0.62
N GLU A 5 4.74 16.21 -0.56
CA GLU A 5 5.89 15.46 -1.11
C GLU A 5 5.83 15.28 -2.64
N GLY A 6 4.86 15.91 -3.32
CA GLY A 6 4.73 15.86 -4.78
C GLY A 6 3.99 14.64 -5.34
N TYR A 7 3.42 13.77 -4.50
CA TYR A 7 2.64 12.62 -4.97
C TYR A 7 1.27 13.04 -5.55
N SER A 8 0.90 12.43 -6.68
CA SER A 8 -0.47 12.48 -7.21
C SER A 8 -1.35 11.50 -6.44
N VAL A 9 -2.19 12.01 -5.54
CA VAL A 9 -2.99 11.19 -4.62
C VAL A 9 -4.47 11.17 -5.03
N ARG A 10 -5.04 9.97 -5.12
CA ARG A 10 -6.49 9.74 -5.16
C ARG A 10 -6.94 9.06 -3.87
N GLU A 11 -7.99 9.57 -3.27
CA GLU A 11 -8.56 9.04 -2.03
C GLU A 11 -9.85 8.27 -2.34
N SER A 12 -10.08 7.16 -1.65
CA SER A 12 -11.33 6.39 -1.72
C SER A 12 -11.79 6.09 -0.30
N PRO A 13 -13.02 6.48 0.10
CA PRO A 13 -13.55 6.18 1.42
C PRO A 13 -14.01 4.71 1.54
N SER A 14 -14.18 4.02 0.42
CA SER A 14 -14.64 2.63 0.34
C SER A 14 -13.56 1.71 -0.22
N TRP A 15 -13.62 0.44 0.23
CA TRP A 15 -12.83 -0.62 -0.36
C TRP A 15 -13.21 -0.79 -1.83
N PRO A 16 -12.24 -0.83 -2.77
CA PRO A 16 -12.54 -1.01 -4.19
C PRO A 16 -13.14 -2.39 -4.46
N GLU A 17 -13.99 -2.47 -5.49
CA GLU A 17 -14.54 -3.75 -5.94
C GLU A 17 -13.45 -4.64 -6.53
N ALA A 18 -13.61 -5.96 -6.36
CA ALA A 18 -12.68 -6.93 -6.93
C ALA A 18 -12.62 -6.80 -8.46
N GLY A 19 -11.40 -6.67 -9.00
CA GLY A 19 -11.18 -6.47 -10.45
C GLY A 19 -11.12 -5.01 -10.88
N SER A 20 -11.43 -4.06 -10.00
CA SER A 20 -11.25 -2.62 -10.23
C SER A 20 -9.96 -2.14 -9.58
N THR A 21 -8.82 -2.76 -9.91
CA THR A 21 -7.51 -2.28 -9.45
C THR A 21 -7.10 -1.13 -10.35
N PRO A 22 -7.19 0.14 -9.90
CA PRO A 22 -6.83 1.25 -10.75
C PRO A 22 -5.31 1.22 -10.93
N ALA A 23 -4.81 1.74 -12.06
CA ALA A 23 -3.38 1.84 -12.31
C ALA A 23 -2.76 2.88 -11.36
N PHE A 24 -2.38 2.44 -10.16
CA PHE A 24 -1.64 3.22 -9.17
C PHE A 24 -0.26 2.63 -8.96
N ASP A 25 0.74 3.49 -8.79
CA ASP A 25 2.11 3.06 -8.52
C ASP A 25 2.27 2.38 -7.16
N ALA A 26 1.56 2.89 -6.16
CA ALA A 26 1.44 2.31 -4.82
C ALA A 26 0.04 2.58 -4.25
N ALA A 27 -0.37 1.79 -3.25
CA ALA A 27 -1.62 1.96 -2.54
C ALA A 27 -1.38 2.02 -1.03
N VAL A 28 -1.86 3.09 -0.39
CA VAL A 28 -1.88 3.21 1.08
C VAL A 28 -3.25 2.79 1.59
N ILE A 29 -3.28 1.83 2.50
CA ILE A 29 -4.49 1.14 2.91
C ILE A 29 -4.61 1.13 4.42
N ASP A 30 -5.74 1.56 4.97
CA ASP A 30 -6.02 1.35 6.39
C ASP A 30 -6.41 -0.10 6.66
N HIS A 31 -5.67 -0.79 7.54
CA HIS A 31 -5.96 -2.17 7.95
C HIS A 31 -7.37 -2.35 8.54
N GLY A 32 -7.94 -1.31 9.16
CA GLY A 32 -9.32 -1.32 9.65
C GLY A 32 -10.37 -1.30 8.53
N GLY A 33 -10.02 -0.76 7.35
CA GLY A 33 -10.89 -0.68 6.18
C GLY A 33 -10.80 -1.88 5.23
N ILE A 34 -9.87 -2.80 5.45
CA ILE A 34 -9.74 -4.03 4.65
C ILE A 34 -10.99 -4.89 4.88
N ASN A 35 -11.64 -5.29 3.79
CA ASN A 35 -12.78 -6.19 3.86
C ASN A 35 -12.33 -7.61 4.26
N ARG A 36 -12.47 -7.93 5.56
CA ARG A 36 -12.06 -9.23 6.14
C ARG A 36 -12.90 -10.41 5.68
N PHE A 37 -14.03 -10.17 4.99
CA PHE A 37 -14.95 -11.23 4.57
C PHE A 37 -14.49 -11.96 3.30
N SER A 38 -13.49 -11.44 2.58
CA SER A 38 -12.85 -12.21 1.50
C SER A 38 -11.41 -12.57 1.90
N SER A 39 -11.21 -13.81 2.31
CA SER A 39 -9.89 -14.43 2.43
C SER A 39 -9.11 -14.43 1.10
N ASP A 40 -9.80 -14.11 -0.01
CA ASP A 40 -9.27 -13.84 -1.34
C ASP A 40 -9.47 -12.38 -1.73
N ASP A 41 -8.83 -11.47 -1.02
CA ASP A 41 -8.82 -10.08 -1.46
C ASP A 41 -7.93 -9.95 -2.72
N ARG A 42 -8.55 -10.19 -3.87
CA ARG A 42 -7.93 -10.08 -5.20
C ARG A 42 -7.37 -8.68 -5.43
N VAL A 43 -7.91 -7.65 -4.77
CA VAL A 43 -7.37 -6.30 -4.84
C VAL A 43 -6.01 -6.27 -4.14
N LEU A 44 -5.93 -6.74 -2.89
CA LEU A 44 -4.66 -6.79 -2.17
C LEU A 44 -3.61 -7.66 -2.89
N ARG A 45 -4.01 -8.82 -3.43
CA ARG A 45 -3.10 -9.65 -4.22
C ARG A 45 -2.67 -8.98 -5.52
N GLY A 46 -3.57 -8.24 -6.18
CA GLY A 46 -3.26 -7.48 -7.38
C GLY A 46 -2.31 -6.31 -7.13
N LEU A 47 -2.32 -5.75 -5.92
CA LEU A 47 -1.36 -4.73 -5.48
C LEU A 47 0.00 -5.37 -5.14
N GLY A 48 0.02 -6.53 -4.49
CA GLY A 48 1.24 -7.22 -4.10
C GLY A 48 2.18 -6.29 -3.29
N ALA A 49 3.45 -6.25 -3.66
CA ALA A 49 4.47 -5.42 -3.00
C ALA A 49 4.19 -3.90 -3.07
N ARG A 50 3.24 -3.47 -3.91
CA ARG A 50 2.82 -2.06 -4.07
C ARG A 50 1.92 -1.57 -2.94
N ALA A 51 1.48 -2.47 -2.05
CA ALA A 51 0.61 -2.13 -0.93
C ALA A 51 1.42 -1.69 0.30
N VAL A 52 1.03 -0.55 0.87
CA VAL A 52 1.46 -0.05 2.17
C VAL A 52 0.25 -0.06 3.10
N ILE A 53 0.29 -0.89 4.15
CA ILE A 53 -0.80 -1.08 5.09
C ILE A 53 -0.55 -0.25 6.36
N LEU A 54 -1.50 0.62 6.71
CA LEU A 54 -1.52 1.35 7.98
C LEU A 54 -2.19 0.49 9.04
N SER A 55 -1.47 0.08 10.07
CA SER A 55 -1.99 -0.80 11.12
C SER A 55 -1.76 -0.24 12.51
N SER A 56 -2.76 -0.35 13.39
CA SER A 56 -2.59 -0.10 14.83
C SER A 56 -2.15 -1.36 15.59
N ARG A 57 -2.01 -2.51 14.91
CA ARG A 57 -1.59 -3.77 15.53
C ARG A 57 -0.08 -3.83 15.66
N ALA A 58 0.40 -4.39 16.76
CA ALA A 58 1.82 -4.60 17.00
C ALA A 58 2.42 -5.66 16.06
N GLU A 59 1.61 -6.65 15.67
CA GLU A 59 2.03 -7.80 14.87
C GLU A 59 1.56 -7.69 13.41
N GLN A 60 2.43 -8.15 12.50
CA GLN A 60 2.12 -8.29 11.09
C GLN A 60 1.23 -9.51 10.86
N PRO A 61 0.02 -9.34 10.29
CA PRO A 61 -0.79 -10.49 9.92
C PRO A 61 -0.09 -11.30 8.83
N SER A 62 -0.03 -12.63 8.99
CA SER A 62 0.64 -13.53 8.04
C SER A 62 0.10 -13.44 6.62
N HIS A 63 -1.20 -13.16 6.47
CA HIS A 63 -1.85 -12.97 5.17
C HIS A 63 -1.46 -11.65 4.46
N LEU A 64 -0.71 -10.77 5.12
CA LEU A 64 -0.18 -9.51 4.57
C LEU A 64 1.36 -9.52 4.49
N ALA A 65 1.98 -10.70 4.47
CA ALA A 65 3.44 -10.83 4.41
C ALA A 65 4.07 -10.17 3.16
N PHE A 66 3.30 -10.01 2.08
CA PHE A 66 3.76 -9.38 0.84
C PHE A 66 3.72 -7.85 0.87
N ALA A 67 3.05 -7.23 1.86
CA ALA A 67 2.83 -5.79 1.91
C ALA A 67 3.73 -5.13 2.95
N SER A 68 4.14 -3.89 2.68
CA SER A 68 4.81 -3.05 3.67
C SER A 68 3.81 -2.60 4.73
N ILE A 69 4.21 -2.58 6.00
CA ILE A 69 3.34 -2.14 7.11
C ILE A 69 3.93 -0.91 7.78
N VAL A 70 3.10 0.12 7.95
CA VAL A 70 3.39 1.33 8.74
C VAL A 70 2.50 1.31 9.96
N ARG A 71 3.07 1.53 11.14
CA ARG A 71 2.30 1.51 12.39
C ARG A 71 1.65 2.87 12.66
N LYS A 72 0.43 2.82 13.20
CA LYS A 72 -0.29 3.99 13.72
C LYS A 72 0.04 4.19 15.21
N PRO A 73 0.16 5.45 15.72
CA PRO A 73 0.03 6.71 14.98
C PRO A 73 1.16 6.90 13.97
N LEU A 74 0.88 7.60 12.86
CA LEU A 74 1.91 7.91 11.87
C LEU A 74 2.91 8.88 12.51
N ILE A 75 4.12 8.41 12.73
CA ILE A 75 5.21 9.21 13.27
C ILE A 75 6.10 9.64 12.10
N GLU A 76 6.29 10.95 11.93
CA GLU A 76 7.25 11.53 10.98
C GLU A 76 7.12 11.01 9.52
N HIS A 77 8.24 10.89 8.81
CA HIS A 77 8.39 10.51 7.40
C HIS A 77 8.28 9.00 7.15
N GLU A 78 7.93 8.16 8.15
CA GLU A 78 7.91 6.70 8.00
C GLU A 78 7.02 6.24 6.83
N LEU A 79 5.86 6.87 6.64
CA LEU A 79 5.00 6.56 5.51
C LEU A 79 5.66 6.92 4.16
N VAL A 80 6.39 8.03 4.12
CA VAL A 80 7.09 8.50 2.91
C VAL A 80 8.23 7.54 2.59
N ASP A 81 9.08 7.20 3.56
CA ASP A 81 10.19 6.26 3.38
C ASP A 81 9.71 4.89 2.88
N ARG A 82 8.58 4.40 3.43
CA ARG A 82 7.99 3.13 2.97
C ARG A 82 7.40 3.23 1.58
N LEU A 83 6.79 4.35 1.23
CA LEU A 83 6.31 4.57 -0.14
C LEU A 83 7.49 4.65 -1.12
N GLU A 84 8.57 5.32 -0.77
CA GLU A 84 9.78 5.39 -1.61
C GLU A 84 10.40 4.01 -1.81
N ALA A 85 10.50 3.19 -0.76
CA ALA A 85 10.99 1.81 -0.88
C ALA A 85 10.10 0.99 -1.84
N VAL A 86 8.79 1.04 -1.64
CA VAL A 86 7.82 0.33 -2.50
C VAL A 86 7.89 0.81 -3.96
N LEU A 87 8.03 2.11 -4.18
CA LEU A 87 8.12 2.68 -5.53
C LEU A 87 9.48 2.41 -6.17
N GLY A 88 10.57 2.39 -5.38
CA GLY A 88 11.93 2.11 -5.82
C GLY A 88 12.13 0.66 -6.24
N GLU A 89 11.54 -0.29 -5.52
CA GLU A 89 11.53 -1.71 -5.89
C GLU A 89 10.77 -1.98 -7.21
N ASN A 90 9.85 -1.09 -7.59
CA ASN A 90 9.12 -1.16 -8.86
C ASN A 90 9.80 -0.40 -10.02
N LYS A 91 10.88 0.36 -9.75
CA LYS A 91 11.75 0.92 -10.80
C LYS A 91 12.72 -0.16 -11.27
N VAL A 92 12.26 -0.98 -12.21
CA VAL A 92 13.14 -1.82 -13.03
C VAL A 92 14.21 -0.92 -13.64
N GLU A 93 15.48 -1.16 -13.30
CA GLU A 93 16.63 -0.53 -13.97
C GLU A 93 16.48 -0.70 -15.49
N PRO A 94 16.66 0.36 -16.30
CA PRO A 94 16.73 0.17 -17.74
C PRO A 94 17.91 -0.76 -18.05
N LYS A 95 17.64 -1.89 -18.71
CA LYS A 95 18.68 -2.76 -19.27
C LYS A 95 19.62 -1.89 -20.12
N PRO A 96 20.94 -1.89 -19.88
CA PRO A 96 21.87 -1.27 -20.81
C PRO A 96 21.82 -2.04 -22.14
N GLU A 97 21.80 -1.28 -23.23
CA GLU A 97 21.80 -1.74 -24.63
C GLU A 97 22.99 -2.63 -24.98
#